data_AF-A0A0K8RQU7-F1
#
_entry.id   AF-A0A0K8RQU7-F1
#
_cell.length_a   1.000
_cell.length_b   1.000
_cell.length_c   1.000
_cell.angle_alpha   90.00
_cell.angle_beta   90.00
_cell.angle_gamma   90.00
#
_symmetry.space_group_name_H-M   'P 1'
#
loop_
_entity.id
_entity.type
_entity.pdbx_description
1 polymer ?
#
loop_
_entity_poly.entity_id
_entity_poly.type
_entity_poly.pdbx_seq_one_letter_code
_entity_poly.pdbx_strand_id
1 'polypeptide(L)'
;NRYGYNTKTKRCERFLGCEDSGNNFPTAKECWNTCTKEMKHRCVQEPDYKYPGLIKRYYYDIDSHKCVRKSMFRGRVTGDSNLFKTEEECELMCMSTYRYEPDSL
;
A
#
# COMPACT_ATOMS: atom_id res chain seq x y z
N ASN A 1 -10.57 -14.50 0.36
CA ASN A 1 -9.70 -13.37 0.79
C ASN A 1 -10.46 -12.07 0.66
N ARG A 2 -10.37 -11.21 1.67
CA ARG A 2 -10.98 -9.88 1.72
C ARG A 2 -9.96 -8.86 2.21
N TYR A 3 -10.27 -7.58 2.06
CA TYR A 3 -9.45 -6.46 2.52
C TYR A 3 -10.25 -5.58 3.47
N GLY A 4 -9.60 -5.07 4.51
CA GLY A 4 -10.20 -4.15 5.46
C GLY A 4 -9.18 -3.12 5.89
N TYR A 5 -9.64 -1.92 6.19
CA TYR A 5 -8.77 -0.85 6.66
C TYR A 5 -8.51 -1.00 8.15
N ASN A 6 -7.23 -1.16 8.50
CA ASN A 6 -6.77 -1.19 9.88
C ASN A 6 -6.38 0.23 10.30
N THR A 7 -7.16 0.79 11.23
CA THR A 7 -6.97 2.17 11.71
C THR A 7 -5.77 2.34 12.63
N LYS A 8 -5.24 1.26 13.24
CA LYS A 8 -4.02 1.27 14.05
C LYS A 8 -2.79 1.36 13.14
N THR A 9 -2.73 0.52 12.12
CA THR A 9 -1.59 0.46 11.20
C THR A 9 -1.70 1.42 10.02
N LYS A 10 -2.87 2.06 9.84
CA LYS A 10 -3.25 2.94 8.72
C LYS A 10 -3.14 2.26 7.36
N ARG A 11 -3.35 0.94 7.30
CA ARG A 11 -3.17 0.13 6.09
C ARG A 11 -4.44 -0.61 5.71
N CYS A 12 -4.66 -0.78 4.42
CA CYS A 12 -5.57 -1.81 3.93
C CYS A 12 -4.89 -3.17 4.00
N GLU A 13 -5.47 -4.06 4.79
CA GLU A 13 -4.87 -5.34 5.15
C GLU A 13 -5.72 -6.49 4.62
N ARG A 14 -5.05 -7.48 4.00
CA ARG A 14 -5.70 -8.71 3.56
C ARG A 14 -5.99 -9.60 4.75
N PHE A 15 -7.20 -10.13 4.86
CA PHE A 15 -7.58 -11.10 5.87
C PHE A 15 -8.42 -12.25 5.29
N LEU A 16 -8.49 -13.34 6.06
CA LEU A 16 -9.39 -14.45 5.82
C LEU A 16 -10.62 -14.25 6.70
N GLY A 17 -11.74 -13.86 6.11
CA GLY A 17 -12.97 -13.64 6.84
C GLY A 17 -14.18 -13.50 5.93
N CYS A 18 -15.34 -13.81 6.50
CA CYS A 18 -16.68 -13.54 6.00
C CYS A 18 -17.32 -12.46 6.89
N GLU A 19 -16.59 -11.38 7.14
CA GLU A 19 -17.05 -10.29 7.99
C GLU A 19 -18.14 -9.49 7.27
N ASP A 20 -19.36 -9.44 7.78
CA ASP A 20 -20.46 -8.67 7.15
C ASP A 20 -20.43 -7.17 7.50
N SER A 21 -19.35 -6.69 8.11
CA SER A 21 -19.16 -5.26 8.37
C SER A 21 -18.84 -4.51 7.07
N GLY A 22 -19.13 -3.20 7.06
CA GLY A 22 -18.76 -2.33 5.92
C GLY A 22 -17.26 -2.20 5.68
N ASN A 23 -16.40 -2.71 6.58
CA ASN A 23 -14.94 -2.73 6.43
C ASN A 23 -14.45 -4.01 5.70
N ASN A 24 -15.18 -4.42 4.66
CA ASN A 24 -14.93 -5.65 3.92
C ASN A 24 -14.99 -5.38 2.41
N PHE A 25 -13.82 -5.40 1.77
CA PHE A 25 -13.67 -5.13 0.35
C PHE A 25 -13.18 -6.36 -0.42
N PRO A 26 -13.71 -6.62 -1.62
CA PRO A 26 -13.23 -7.70 -2.49
C PRO A 26 -11.80 -7.45 -3.02
N THR A 27 -11.38 -6.19 -3.14
CA THR A 27 -10.08 -5.81 -3.68
C THR A 27 -9.35 -4.79 -2.79
N ALA A 28 -8.03 -4.81 -2.82
CA ALA A 28 -7.21 -3.82 -2.11
C ALA A 28 -7.49 -2.40 -2.63
N LYS A 29 -7.71 -2.25 -3.94
CA LYS A 29 -8.05 -0.97 -4.58
C LYS A 29 -9.31 -0.35 -3.98
N GLU A 30 -10.37 -1.15 -3.82
CA GLU A 30 -11.62 -0.69 -3.22
C GLU A 30 -11.42 -0.27 -1.76
N CYS A 31 -10.68 -1.05 -0.98
CA CYS A 31 -10.34 -0.66 0.40
C CYS A 31 -9.59 0.68 0.43
N TRP A 32 -8.50 0.80 -0.34
CA TRP A 32 -7.67 2.00 -0.33
C TRP A 32 -8.47 3.24 -0.77
N ASN A 33 -9.22 3.14 -1.87
CA ASN A 33 -10.02 4.25 -2.37
C ASN A 33 -11.19 4.61 -1.46
N THR A 34 -11.74 3.67 -0.70
CA THR A 34 -12.86 3.96 0.22
C THR A 34 -12.35 4.57 1.51
N CYS A 35 -11.26 4.04 2.07
CA CYS A 35 -10.84 4.38 3.43
C CYS A 35 -9.77 5.48 3.50
N THR A 36 -9.03 5.76 2.42
CA THR A 36 -7.88 6.70 2.49
C THR A 36 -7.86 7.79 1.44
N LYS A 37 -8.92 7.94 0.63
CA LYS A 37 -9.02 8.94 -0.44
C LYS A 37 -8.70 10.36 0.02
N GLU A 38 -9.33 10.81 1.11
CA GLU A 38 -9.11 12.16 1.65
C GLU A 38 -7.75 12.30 2.33
N MET A 39 -7.20 11.20 2.85
CA MET A 39 -5.89 11.18 3.51
C MET A 39 -4.72 11.22 2.52
N LYS A 40 -4.99 11.10 1.21
CA LYS A 40 -3.99 10.99 0.15
C LYS A 40 -2.90 9.98 0.50
N HIS A 41 -3.29 8.81 1.02
CA HIS A 41 -2.29 7.82 1.44
C HIS A 41 -1.36 7.45 0.28
N ARG A 42 -0.06 7.27 0.54
CA ARG A 42 0.93 7.04 -0.53
C ARG A 42 0.61 5.87 -1.46
N CYS A 43 -0.10 4.85 -0.99
CA CYS A 43 -0.52 3.70 -1.81
C CYS A 43 -1.66 4.02 -2.81
N VAL A 44 -2.31 5.18 -2.75
CA VAL A 44 -3.28 5.64 -3.77
C VAL A 44 -2.72 6.70 -4.70
N GLN A 45 -1.48 7.15 -4.48
CA GLN A 45 -0.86 8.21 -5.26
C GLN A 45 -0.10 7.64 -6.46
N GLU A 46 0.08 8.46 -7.49
CA GLU A 46 1.02 8.17 -8.56
C GLU A 46 2.47 8.27 -8.04
N PRO A 47 3.38 7.43 -8.52
CA PRO A 47 4.80 7.52 -8.15
C PRO A 47 5.46 8.74 -8.81
N ASP A 48 6.20 9.53 -8.02
CA ASP A 48 6.90 10.72 -8.52
C ASP A 48 8.26 10.34 -9.13
N TYR A 49 8.25 9.77 -10.35
CA TYR A 49 9.46 9.52 -11.14
C TYR A 49 9.42 10.26 -12.46
N LYS A 50 10.49 11.02 -12.77
CA LYS A 50 10.55 11.86 -13.99
C LYS A 50 11.59 11.42 -15.01
N TYR A 51 12.69 10.79 -14.57
CA TYR A 51 13.84 10.53 -15.42
C TYR A 51 14.34 9.10 -15.24
N PRO A 52 14.43 8.30 -16.32
CA PRO A 52 15.06 6.98 -16.30
C PRO A 52 16.52 7.07 -15.86
N GLY A 53 17.00 6.06 -15.14
CA GLY A 53 18.40 5.97 -14.74
C GLY A 53 18.73 4.59 -14.17
N LEU A 54 19.77 4.51 -13.33
CA LEU A 54 20.28 3.23 -12.82
C LEU A 54 19.84 2.92 -11.38
N ILE A 55 19.26 3.89 -10.67
CA ILE A 55 18.84 3.71 -9.28
C ILE A 55 17.51 2.95 -9.26
N LYS A 56 17.53 1.74 -8.73
CA LYS A 56 16.33 0.89 -8.58
C LYS A 56 15.44 1.40 -7.46
N ARG A 57 14.13 1.49 -7.72
CA ARG A 57 13.05 1.83 -6.77
C ARG A 57 11.82 0.98 -7.07
N TYR A 58 10.89 0.97 -6.14
CA TYR A 58 9.62 0.26 -6.26
C TYR A 58 8.45 1.22 -6.02
N TYR A 59 7.33 1.02 -6.71
CA TYR A 59 6.08 1.70 -6.41
C TYR A 59 4.95 0.68 -6.34
N TYR A 60 3.92 0.99 -5.58
CA TYR A 60 2.74 0.16 -5.52
C TYR A 60 1.80 0.51 -6.67
N ASP A 61 1.54 -0.45 -7.54
CA ASP A 61 0.49 -0.39 -8.53
C ASP A 61 -0.82 -0.89 -7.91
N ILE A 62 -1.74 0.06 -7.68
CA ILE A 62 -3.02 -0.20 -7.05
C ILE A 62 -3.95 -1.04 -7.91
N ASP A 63 -3.82 -0.98 -9.24
CA ASP A 63 -4.70 -1.69 -10.16
C ASP A 63 -4.35 -3.18 -10.22
N SER A 64 -3.06 -3.50 -10.26
CA SER A 64 -2.60 -4.89 -10.26
C SER A 64 -2.36 -5.47 -8.85
N HIS A 65 -2.44 -4.63 -7.81
CA HIS A 65 -2.08 -4.96 -6.44
C HIS A 65 -0.67 -5.56 -6.34
N LYS A 66 0.33 -4.87 -6.92
CA LYS A 66 1.74 -5.31 -6.97
C LYS A 66 2.71 -4.19 -6.69
N CYS A 67 3.86 -4.54 -6.14
CA CYS A 67 5.02 -3.66 -6.07
C CYS A 67 5.84 -3.80 -7.36
N VAL A 68 5.94 -2.72 -8.13
CA VAL A 68 6.57 -2.72 -9.45
C VAL A 68 7.92 -2.01 -9.39
N ARG A 69 8.95 -2.68 -9.90
CA ARG A 69 10.31 -2.14 -10.00
C ARG A 69 10.42 -1.09 -11.12
N LYS A 70 11.10 0.02 -10.84
CA LYS A 70 11.52 1.04 -11.81
C LYS A 70 12.95 1.47 -11.59
N SER A 71 13.59 1.94 -12.66
CA SER A 71 14.95 2.47 -12.62
C SER A 71 14.93 3.97 -12.89
N MET A 72 15.53 4.76 -11.99
CA MET A 72 15.42 6.21 -11.94
C MET A 72 16.79 6.88 -11.90
N PHE A 73 16.87 8.13 -12.36
CA PHE A 73 18.10 8.93 -12.34
C PHE A 73 18.40 9.48 -10.93
N ARG A 74 17.36 9.98 -10.24
CA ARG A 74 17.42 10.44 -8.84
C ARG A 74 16.30 9.80 -8.04
N GLY A 75 16.66 9.01 -7.03
CA GLY A 75 15.70 8.26 -6.22
C GLY A 75 15.44 8.88 -4.85
N ARG A 76 15.10 10.19 -4.79
CA ARG A 76 14.71 10.85 -3.53
C ARG A 76 13.33 10.33 -3.13
N VAL A 77 13.28 9.66 -2.00
CA VAL A 77 12.03 9.16 -1.41
C VAL A 77 11.67 10.10 -0.27
N THR A 78 10.59 10.86 -0.42
CA THR A 78 10.13 11.84 0.58
C THR A 78 9.33 11.21 1.72
N GLY A 79 9.13 9.89 1.72
CA GLY A 79 8.29 9.17 2.69
C GLY A 79 6.80 9.20 2.35
N ASP A 80 6.31 10.31 1.76
CA ASP A 80 4.90 10.48 1.41
C ASP A 80 4.57 10.09 -0.05
N SER A 81 5.59 9.96 -0.90
CA SER A 81 5.41 9.53 -2.30
C SER A 81 5.18 8.01 -2.39
N ASN A 82 4.49 7.55 -3.44
CA ASN A 82 4.41 6.13 -3.81
C ASN A 82 5.74 5.59 -4.38
N LEU A 83 6.85 5.79 -3.67
CA LEU A 83 8.18 5.31 -4.05
C LEU A 83 8.90 4.73 -2.83
N PHE A 84 9.40 3.52 -2.97
CA PHE A 84 10.04 2.72 -1.92
C PHE A 84 11.46 2.36 -2.35
N LYS A 85 12.36 2.17 -1.38
CA LYS A 85 13.74 1.79 -1.67
C LYS A 85 13.82 0.31 -2.02
N THR A 86 13.04 -0.52 -1.33
CA THR A 86 12.99 -1.97 -1.53
C THR A 86 11.57 -2.44 -1.85
N GLU A 87 11.47 -3.68 -2.35
CA GLU A 87 10.19 -4.32 -2.65
C GLU A 87 9.44 -4.62 -1.36
N GLU A 88 10.16 -5.09 -0.34
CA GLU A 88 9.62 -5.43 0.98
C GLU A 88 9.02 -4.21 1.69
N GLU A 89 9.67 -3.05 1.60
CA GLU A 89 9.11 -1.79 2.12
C GLU A 89 7.77 -1.44 1.45
N CYS A 90 7.67 -1.66 0.14
CA CYS A 90 6.44 -1.43 -0.62
C CYS A 90 5.35 -2.42 -0.20
N GLU A 91 5.67 -3.71 -0.10
CA GLU A 91 4.70 -4.75 0.26
C GLU A 91 4.20 -4.59 1.70
N LEU A 92 5.10 -4.30 2.65
CA LEU A 92 4.73 -4.06 4.06
C LEU A 92 3.78 -2.86 4.21
N MET A 93 3.93 -1.84 3.36
CA MET A 93 3.11 -0.63 3.42
C MET A 93 1.80 -0.77 2.65
N CYS A 94 1.82 -1.35 1.45
CA CYS A 94 0.68 -1.31 0.52
C CYS A 94 -0.03 -2.65 0.29
N MET A 95 0.60 -3.76 0.71
CA MET A 95 0.12 -5.14 0.51
C MET A 95 0.12 -5.95 1.81
N SER A 96 -0.04 -5.26 2.94
CA SER A 96 -0.02 -5.88 4.27
C SER A 96 -1.13 -6.93 4.43
N THR A 97 -0.86 -7.96 5.23
CA THR A 97 -1.86 -8.93 5.68
C THR A 97 -2.18 -8.66 7.13
N TYR A 98 -3.45 -8.75 7.51
CA TYR A 98 -3.86 -8.60 8.90
C TYR A 98 -3.16 -9.68 9.73
N ARG A 99 -2.40 -9.25 10.73
CA ARG A 99 -1.84 -10.12 11.76
C ARG A 99 -2.61 -9.82 13.02
N TYR A 100 -3.21 -10.84 13.61
CA TYR A 100 -3.81 -10.70 14.93
C TYR A 100 -2.68 -10.38 15.91
N GLU A 101 -2.57 -9.11 16.28
CA GLU A 101 -1.81 -8.70 17.46
C GLU A 101 -2.80 -8.76 18.63
N PRO A 102 -2.68 -9.71 19.57
CA PRO A 102 -3.49 -9.66 20.78
C PRO A 102 -3.23 -8.32 21.44
N ASP A 103 -4.31 -7.58 21.75
CA ASP A 103 -4.21 -6.30 22.45
C ASP A 103 -3.30 -6.51 23.67
N SER A 104 -2.14 -5.84 23.64
CA SER A 104 -1.24 -5.78 24.76
C SER A 104 -2.01 -5.17 25.94
N LEU A 105 -2.26 -6.00 26.95
CA LEU A 105 -2.75 -5.61 28.27
C LEU A 105 -1.92 -4.48 28.87
#